data_AF-D3S1S4-F1
#
_entry.id   AF-D3S1S4-F1
#
_cell.length_a   1.000
_cell.length_b   1.000
_cell.length_c   1.000
_cell.angle_alpha   90.00
_cell.angle_beta   90.00
_cell.angle_gamma   90.00
#
_symmetry.space_group_name_H-M   'P 1'
#
loop_
_entity.id
_entity.type
_entity.pdbx_description
1 polymer ?
#
loop_
_entity_poly.entity_id
_entity_poly.type
_entity_poly.pdbx_seq_one_letter_code
_entity_poly.pdbx_strand_id
1 'polypeptide(L)' 'MAKVIEAVYEDGVFKPLEKVDLPEKTKLRIRIEAVKPSGILDIAKEFRKKINLEKIKEDPLQVLLEMRDRA' A
#
# COMPACT_ATOMS: atom_id res chain seq x y z
N MET A 1 -10.66 1.53 -27.87
CA MET A 1 -10.48 0.83 -26.58
C MET A 1 -9.67 1.73 -25.67
N ALA A 2 -10.09 1.92 -24.41
CA ALA A 2 -9.31 2.70 -23.45
C ALA A 2 -8.24 1.76 -22.85
N LYS A 3 -6.96 2.14 -22.94
CA LYS A 3 -5.85 1.46 -22.26
C LYS A 3 -5.48 2.29 -21.03
N VAL A 4 -5.42 1.67 -19.86
CA VAL A 4 -4.89 2.30 -18.65
C VAL A 4 -3.37 2.27 -18.75
N ILE A 5 -2.73 3.42 -18.54
CA ILE A 5 -1.27 3.56 -18.52
C ILE A 5 -0.90 3.93 -17.09
N GLU A 6 -0.14 3.06 -16.44
CA GLU A 6 0.43 3.35 -15.12
C GLU A 6 1.71 4.17 -15.28
N ALA A 7 1.90 5.16 -14.41
CA ALA A 7 3.03 6.06 -14.44
C ALA A 7 3.43 6.48 -13.03
N VAL A 8 4.72 6.75 -12.85
CA VAL A 8 5.26 7.38 -11.64
C VAL A 8 5.39 8.88 -11.90
N TYR A 9 5.00 9.69 -10.93
CA TYR A 9 5.19 11.14 -10.98
C TYR A 9 6.47 11.51 -10.25
N GLU A 10 7.48 11.98 -11.00
CA GLU A 10 8.80 12.36 -10.48
C GLU A 10 9.27 13.65 -11.15
N ASP A 11 9.79 14.58 -10.36
CA ASP A 11 10.34 15.87 -10.83
C ASP A 11 9.40 16.68 -11.74
N GLY A 12 8.09 16.60 -11.49
CA GLY A 12 7.09 17.30 -12.28
C GLY A 12 6.63 16.57 -13.54
N VAL A 13 7.13 15.36 -13.80
CA VAL A 13 6.90 14.59 -15.04
C VAL A 13 6.21 13.26 -14.75
N PHE A 14 5.21 12.91 -15.55
CA PHE A 14 4.59 11.57 -15.54
C PHE A 14 5.43 10.61 -16.40
N LYS A 15 6.11 9.66 -15.76
CA LYS A 15 6.95 8.64 -16.40
C LYS A 15 6.19 7.31 -16.48
N PRO A 16 5.81 6.81 -17.67
CA PRO A 16 5.06 5.57 -17.79
C PRO A 16 5.90 4.36 -17.38
N LEU A 17 5.27 3.35 -16.76
CA LEU A 17 5.91 2.08 -16.38
C LEU A 17 6.18 1.17 -17.59
N GLU A 18 5.44 1.37 -18.68
CA GLU A 18 5.60 0.64 -19.93
C GLU A 18 5.80 1.61 -21.10
N LYS A 19 6.39 1.12 -22.20
CA LYS A 19 6.50 1.90 -23.43
C LYS A 19 5.11 2.21 -24.00
N VAL A 20 4.86 3.49 -24.27
CA VAL A 20 3.62 3.98 -24.87
C VAL A 20 3.93 4.44 -26.29
N ASP A 21 3.35 3.76 -27.28
CA ASP A 21 3.51 4.10 -28.70
C ASP A 21 2.36 4.99 -29.15
N LEU A 22 2.58 6.31 -29.10
CA LEU A 22 1.61 7.32 -29.51
C LEU A 22 2.30 8.39 -30.38
N PRO A 23 1.59 8.96 -31.37
CA PRO A 23 2.11 10.07 -32.17
C PRO A 23 2.50 11.27 -31.30
N GLU A 24 3.50 12.03 -31.74
CA GLU A 24 3.86 13.28 -31.08
C GLU A 24 2.66 14.24 -30.99
N LYS A 25 2.61 15.02 -29.91
CA LYS A 25 1.54 15.99 -29.64
C LYS A 25 0.14 15.38 -29.45
N THR A 26 0.05 14.07 -29.19
CA THR A 26 -1.21 13.43 -28.79
C THR A 26 -1.70 14.02 -27.46
N LYS A 27 -2.90 14.59 -27.45
CA LYS A 27 -3.56 15.05 -26.21
C LYS A 27 -4.08 13.85 -25.43
N LEU A 28 -3.67 13.74 -24.17
CA LEU A 28 -4.12 12.70 -23.24
C LEU A 28 -4.91 13.32 -22.09
N ARG A 29 -5.88 12.56 -21.56
CA ARG A 29 -6.59 12.90 -20.33
C ARG A 29 -6.04 12.03 -19.21
N ILE A 30 -5.46 12.64 -18.20
CA ILE A 30 -4.92 11.94 -17.03
C ILE A 30 -6.01 11.86 -15.97
N ARG A 31 -6.18 10.69 -15.36
CA ARG A 31 -6.99 10.51 -14.16
C ARG A 31 -6.07 10.12 -13.02
N ILE A 32 -6.03 10.93 -11.96
CA ILE A 32 -5.27 10.63 -10.77
C ILE A 32 -6.18 9.84 -9.83
N GLU A 33 -5.87 8.57 -9.65
CA GLU A 33 -6.53 7.72 -8.67
C GLU A 33 -5.56 7.54 -7.50
N ALA A 34 -6.03 7.78 -6.27
CA ALA A 34 -5.22 7.55 -5.09
C ALA A 34 -4.98 6.04 -4.96
N VAL A 35 -3.84 5.57 -5.44
CA VAL A 35 -3.37 4.21 -5.21
C VAL A 35 -3.06 4.14 -3.72
N LYS A 36 -4.00 3.67 -2.90
CA LYS A 36 -3.69 3.31 -1.52
C LYS A 36 -2.52 2.32 -1.59
N PRO A 37 -1.46 2.47 -0.78
CA PRO A 37 -0.39 1.48 -0.75
C PRO A 37 -0.98 0.11 -0.43
N SER A 38 -1.21 -0.68 -1.47
CA SER A 38 -2.04 -1.89 -1.45
C SER A 38 -1.28 -3.15 -1.04
N GLY A 39 0.02 -3.00 -0.75
CA GLY A 39 0.86 -4.07 -0.24
C GLY A 39 0.84 -4.12 1.30
N ILE A 40 1.85 -3.52 1.92
CA ILE A 40 2.09 -3.63 3.37
C ILE A 40 0.93 -3.09 4.21
N LEU A 41 0.30 -1.99 3.80
CA LEU A 41 -0.74 -1.36 4.60
C LEU A 41 -2.04 -2.18 4.60
N ASP A 42 -2.35 -2.86 3.50
CA ASP A 42 -3.53 -3.72 3.41
C ASP A 42 -3.28 -5.07 4.09
N ILE A 43 -2.07 -5.63 3.97
CA ILE A 43 -1.64 -6.80 4.77
C ILE A 43 -1.74 -6.49 6.27
N ALA A 44 -1.24 -5.33 6.70
CA ALA A 44 -1.32 -4.91 8.10
C ALA A 44 -2.78 -4.75 8.59
N LYS A 45 -3.67 -4.20 7.74
CA LYS A 45 -5.10 -4.11 8.05
C LYS A 45 -5.77 -5.47 8.14
N GLU A 46 -5.47 -6.40 7.24
CA GLU A 46 -5.98 -7.77 7.30
C GLU A 46 -5.52 -8.51 8.55
N PHE A 47 -4.22 -8.41 8.87
CA PHE A 47 -3.66 -8.97 10.10
C PHE A 47 -4.36 -8.41 11.33
N ARG A 48 -4.55 -7.09 11.39
CA ARG A 48 -5.25 -6.44 12.51
C ARG A 48 -6.70 -6.92 12.66
N LYS A 49 -7.42 -7.15 11.56
CA LYS A 49 -8.77 -7.75 11.59
C LYS A 49 -8.75 -9.19 12.11
N LYS A 50 -7.80 -10.02 11.64
CA LYS A 50 -7.69 -11.43 12.06
C LYS A 50 -7.32 -11.58 13.53
N ILE A 51 -6.45 -10.72 14.04
CA ILE A 51 -5.95 -10.82 15.42
C ILE A 51 -7.03 -10.47 16.46
N ASN A 52 -8.17 -9.88 16.06
CA ASN A 52 -9.27 -9.51 16.95
C ASN A 52 -8.77 -8.98 18.30
N LEU A 53 -8.04 -7.85 18.25
CA LEU A 53 -7.33 -7.26 19.38
C LEU A 53 -8.23 -7.07 20.63
N GLU A 54 -9.54 -6.95 20.45
CA GLU A 54 -10.53 -6.87 21.53
C GLU A 54 -10.64 -8.16 22.37
N LYS A 55 -10.22 -9.31 21.83
CA LYS A 55 -10.15 -10.58 22.55
C LYS A 55 -8.84 -10.78 23.33
N ILE A 56 -7.85 -9.94 23.09
CA ILE A 56 -6.60 -9.97 23.85
C ILE A 56 -6.89 -9.35 25.21
N LYS A 57 -7.09 -10.21 26.21
CA LYS A 57 -7.43 -9.81 27.59
C LYS A 57 -6.22 -9.34 28.39
N GLU A 58 -5.03 -9.77 27.98
CA GLU A 58 -3.78 -9.56 28.70
C GLU A 58 -2.86 -8.73 27.82
N ASP A 59 -2.20 -7.73 28.38
CA ASP A 59 -1.21 -6.96 27.66
C ASP A 59 -0.05 -7.90 27.24
N PRO A 60 0.15 -8.14 25.93
CA PRO A 60 1.19 -9.05 25.47
C PRO A 60 2.58 -8.65 25.95
N LEU A 61 2.85 -7.35 26.13
CA LEU A 61 4.13 -6.88 26.64
C LEU A 61 4.33 -7.30 28.10
N GLN A 62 3.29 -7.24 28.93
CA GLN A 62 3.38 -7.68 30.32
C GLN A 62 3.66 -9.19 30.41
N VAL A 63 2.97 -10.00 29.60
CA VAL A 63 3.22 -11.46 29.55
C VAL A 63 4.67 -11.77 29.21
N LEU A 64 5.25 -11.08 28.22
CA LEU A 64 6.64 -11.28 27.82
C LEU A 64 7.65 -10.85 28.90
N LEU A 65 7.37 -9.77 29.62
CA LEU A 65 8.20 -9.31 30.74
C LEU A 65 8.16 -10.31 31.90
N GLU A 66 6.99 -10.84 32.25
CA GLU A 66 6.87 -11.88 33.26
C GLU A 66 7.63 -13.16 32.89
N MET A 67 7.62 -13.56 31.61
CA MET A 67 8.37 -14.73 31.16
C MET A 67 9.89 -14.53 31.28
N ARG A 68 10.38 -13.33 30.96
CA ARG A 68 11.80 -12.96 31.09
C ARG A 68 12.25 -13.04 32.55
N ASP A 69 11.44 -12.52 33.47
CA ASP A 69 11.80 -12.45 34.89
C ASP A 69 11.72 -13.83 35.59
N ARG A 70 11.12 -14.84 34.93
CA ARG A 70 11.05 -16.24 35.39
C ARG A 70 12.18 -17.13 34.85
N ALA A 71 13.00 -16.64 33.92
CA ALA A 71 14.13 -17.37 33.32
C ALA A 71 15.46 -17.00 34.01
#